data_AF-A0A5N8V724-F1
#
_entry.id   AF-A0A5N8V724-F1
#
_cell.length_a   1.000
_cell.length_b   1.000
_cell.length_c   1.000
_cell.angle_alpha   90.00
_cell.angle_beta   90.00
_cell.angle_gamma   90.00
#
_symmetry.space_group_name_H-M   'P 1'
#
loop_
_entity.id
_entity.type
_entity.pdbx_description
1 polymer ?
#
loop_
_entity_poly.entity_id
_entity_poly.type
_entity_poly.pdbx_seq_one_letter_code
_entity_poly.pdbx_strand_id
1 'polypeptide(L)'
;MRRQFMCGLAALAMSVLTACSTGGDDTSPRPSAPSARPKASAPSAPSAQDGADTDAATRAAAEQWLRSQPGEQGKDAPDERGFVEVRTESGSSGFVWQTRDDRFCAADVGGGFSVVTCLPHPIPLRKDPHITELGYVPSPGWTVLFAADHQEVTSATCAGAPVEVRRVETLNEGRRIVYAAHFTERRLGFMTVALRRGTASATARVNVNGVVSQGPRCG
;
A
#
# COMPACT_ATOMS: atom_id res chain seq x y z
N MET A 1 -11.53 23.29 -29.71
CA MET A 1 -10.63 24.33 -29.19
C MET A 1 -9.46 23.64 -28.49
N ARG A 2 -8.24 23.76 -29.02
CA ARG A 2 -7.01 23.20 -28.45
C ARG A 2 -6.29 24.28 -27.65
N ARG A 3 -5.76 23.97 -26.47
CA ARG A 3 -4.74 24.79 -25.79
C ARG A 3 -3.57 23.90 -25.40
N GLN A 4 -2.43 24.20 -26.01
CA GLN A 4 -1.10 23.69 -25.68
C GLN A 4 -0.48 24.62 -24.63
N PHE A 5 0.25 24.07 -23.66
CA PHE A 5 1.17 24.84 -22.81
C PHE A 5 2.57 24.23 -22.96
N MET A 6 3.47 25.01 -23.58
CA MET A 6 4.93 24.87 -23.49
C MET A 6 5.44 25.91 -22.48
N CYS A 7 6.41 25.52 -21.65
CA CYS A 7 7.43 26.35 -20.99
C CYS A 7 8.28 25.37 -20.15
N GLY A 8 9.61 25.36 -20.10
CA GLY A 8 10.67 26.17 -20.69
C GLY A 8 11.99 25.67 -20.06
N LEU A 9 13.04 25.52 -20.86
CA LEU A 9 14.39 25.17 -20.41
C LEU A 9 15.05 26.36 -19.70
N ALA A 10 15.82 26.09 -18.64
CA ALA A 10 16.91 26.96 -18.21
C ALA A 10 18.08 26.11 -17.68
N ALA A 11 19.17 26.10 -18.44
CA ALA A 11 20.48 25.64 -18.03
C ALA A 11 21.26 26.81 -17.42
N LEU A 12 22.10 26.55 -16.40
CA LEU A 12 23.14 27.48 -15.97
C LEU A 12 24.38 26.70 -15.51
N ALA A 13 25.52 27.25 -15.93
CA ALA A 13 26.81 26.59 -16.06
C ALA A 13 27.76 26.83 -14.86
N MET A 14 28.76 25.93 -14.79
CA MET A 14 30.16 26.02 -14.33
C MET A 14 30.61 27.14 -13.37
N SER A 15 31.46 26.75 -12.41
CA SER A 15 32.74 27.43 -12.13
C SER A 15 33.73 26.50 -11.41
N VAL A 16 34.99 26.58 -11.86
CA VAL A 16 36.17 25.77 -11.51
C VAL A 16 37.03 26.55 -10.51
N LEU A 17 37.75 25.90 -9.60
CA LEU A 17 39.02 26.41 -9.08
C LEU A 17 40.03 25.27 -8.84
N THR A 18 41.09 25.29 -9.66
CA THR A 18 42.37 24.59 -9.53
C THR A 18 43.32 25.37 -8.61
N ALA A 19 44.11 24.67 -7.79
CA ALA A 19 45.36 25.20 -7.23
C ALA A 19 46.47 24.11 -7.21
N CYS A 20 47.52 24.34 -8.00
CA CYS A 20 48.86 23.76 -7.88
C CYS A 20 49.63 24.55 -6.78
N SER A 21 50.78 24.20 -6.20
CA SER A 21 51.92 23.37 -6.60
C SER A 21 52.96 23.27 -5.44
N THR A 22 53.75 22.17 -5.44
CA THR A 22 55.20 22.00 -5.10
C THR A 22 55.84 22.39 -3.75
N GLY A 23 56.60 21.42 -3.19
CA GLY A 23 57.98 21.66 -2.70
C GLY A 23 58.51 20.73 -1.58
N GLY A 24 59.65 20.03 -1.84
CA GLY A 24 60.73 19.82 -0.85
C GLY A 24 61.03 18.39 -0.36
N ASP A 25 62.27 17.93 -0.59
CA ASP A 25 62.82 16.58 -0.37
C ASP A 25 63.29 16.21 1.06
N ASP A 26 63.31 14.88 1.30
CA ASP A 26 64.18 14.00 2.11
C ASP A 26 64.62 14.32 3.56
N THR A 27 64.19 13.49 4.53
CA THR A 27 65.08 12.66 5.40
C THR A 27 64.29 11.52 6.11
N SER A 28 64.89 10.32 6.18
CA SER A 28 64.36 9.05 6.73
C SER A 28 64.52 8.92 8.28
N PRO A 29 64.19 7.79 8.96
CA PRO A 29 62.88 7.38 9.49
C PRO A 29 62.85 7.25 11.04
N ARG A 30 61.66 7.29 11.66
CA ARG A 30 61.45 6.79 13.04
C ARG A 30 60.08 6.12 13.17
N PRO A 31 59.99 4.84 13.63
CA PRO A 31 58.71 4.19 13.84
C PRO A 31 58.13 4.66 15.17
N SER A 32 56.91 5.18 15.16
CA SER A 32 56.16 5.48 16.39
C SER A 32 54.69 5.14 16.19
N ALA A 33 54.28 4.10 16.91
CA ALA A 33 52.96 3.70 17.42
C ALA A 33 51.72 3.83 16.51
N PRO A 34 50.86 2.79 16.43
CA PRO A 34 49.58 2.91 15.77
C PRO A 34 48.66 3.85 16.57
N SER A 35 48.37 5.03 16.01
CA SER A 35 47.23 5.86 16.41
C SER A 35 45.95 5.06 16.21
N ALA A 36 45.26 4.78 17.30
CA ALA A 36 43.91 4.24 17.29
C ALA A 36 43.01 5.18 16.47
N ARG A 37 42.54 4.72 15.31
CA ARG A 37 41.42 5.35 14.60
C ARG A 37 40.23 5.39 15.57
N PRO A 38 39.53 6.54 15.71
CA PRO A 38 38.19 6.51 16.27
C PRO A 38 37.37 5.55 15.42
N LYS A 39 36.85 4.48 16.02
CA LYS A 39 35.80 3.68 15.40
C LYS A 39 34.66 4.65 15.13
N ALA A 40 34.44 4.98 13.86
CA ALA A 40 33.22 5.61 13.43
C ALA A 40 32.09 4.64 13.82
N SER A 41 31.32 5.01 14.84
CA SER A 41 30.08 4.33 15.17
C SER A 41 29.21 4.40 13.93
N ALA A 42 28.96 3.25 13.30
CA ALA A 42 27.97 3.17 12.24
C ALA A 42 26.62 3.66 12.80
N PRO A 43 25.82 4.41 12.02
CA PRO A 43 24.49 4.80 12.44
C PRO A 43 23.71 3.53 12.83
N SER A 44 23.19 3.49 14.05
CA SER A 44 22.31 2.40 14.48
C SER A 44 21.12 2.34 13.51
N ALA A 45 20.92 1.16 12.91
CA ALA A 45 19.72 0.91 12.13
C ALA A 45 18.50 1.06 13.06
N PRO A 46 17.39 1.67 12.58
CA PRO A 46 16.17 1.75 13.37
C PRO A 46 15.72 0.35 13.77
N SER A 47 15.30 0.21 15.03
CA SER A 47 14.88 -1.08 15.58
C SER A 47 13.49 -1.44 15.06
N ALA A 48 13.16 -2.73 15.02
CA ALA A 48 11.80 -3.19 14.66
C ALA A 48 10.71 -2.57 15.56
N GLN A 49 11.06 -2.24 16.80
CA GLN A 49 10.20 -1.54 17.75
C GLN A 49 9.88 -0.11 17.31
N ASP A 50 10.87 0.64 16.79
CA ASP A 50 10.68 2.00 16.29
C ASP A 50 9.69 2.02 15.10
N GLY A 51 9.74 0.98 14.25
CA GLY A 51 8.79 0.79 13.15
C GLY A 51 7.36 0.49 13.64
N ALA A 52 7.22 -0.44 14.58
CA ALA A 52 5.92 -0.80 15.15
C ALA A 52 5.23 0.37 15.87
N ASP A 53 6.00 1.18 16.61
CA ASP A 53 5.49 2.38 17.28
C ASP A 53 5.06 3.45 16.26
N THR A 54 5.80 3.59 15.16
CA THR A 54 5.45 4.49 14.06
C THR A 54 4.15 4.05 13.36
N ASP A 55 3.98 2.75 13.10
CA ASP A 55 2.77 2.22 12.49
C ASP A 55 1.57 2.36 13.44
N ALA A 56 1.74 2.13 14.74
CA ALA A 56 0.68 2.33 15.72
C ALA A 56 0.22 3.80 15.79
N ALA A 57 1.16 4.74 15.80
CA ALA A 57 0.85 6.18 15.80
C ALA A 57 0.17 6.61 14.48
N THR A 58 0.66 6.10 13.35
CA THR A 58 0.08 6.32 12.02
C THR A 58 -1.38 5.87 12.00
N ARG A 59 -1.63 4.64 12.44
CA ARG A 59 -2.98 4.08 12.52
C ARG A 59 -3.88 4.94 13.40
N ALA A 60 -3.44 5.31 14.60
CA ALA A 60 -4.26 6.11 15.51
C ALA A 60 -4.63 7.47 14.92
N ALA A 61 -3.67 8.15 14.28
CA ALA A 61 -3.92 9.42 13.59
C ALA A 61 -4.90 9.25 12.41
N ALA A 62 -4.77 8.16 11.66
CA ALA A 62 -5.63 7.86 10.54
C ALA A 62 -7.07 7.52 10.97
N GLU A 63 -7.24 6.75 12.04
CA GLU A 63 -8.55 6.50 12.64
C GLU A 63 -9.20 7.78 13.15
N GLN A 64 -8.41 8.65 13.80
CA GLN A 64 -8.89 9.94 14.26
C GLN A 64 -9.35 10.79 13.09
N TRP A 65 -8.57 10.83 12.00
CA TRP A 65 -8.94 11.56 10.79
C TRP A 65 -10.26 11.06 10.20
N LEU A 66 -10.45 9.73 10.08
CA LEU A 66 -11.70 9.13 9.59
C LEU A 66 -12.90 9.51 10.45
N ARG A 67 -12.75 9.43 11.77
CA ARG A 67 -13.82 9.79 12.73
C ARG A 67 -14.09 11.29 12.75
N SER A 68 -13.09 12.11 12.43
CA SER A 68 -13.18 13.56 12.38
C SER A 68 -13.58 14.10 11.01
N GLN A 69 -14.11 13.29 10.10
CA GLN A 69 -14.71 13.75 8.83
C GLN A 69 -16.24 13.98 8.98
N PRO A 70 -16.75 15.02 9.66
CA PRO A 70 -18.15 15.38 9.53
C PRO A 70 -18.35 16.16 8.22
N GLY A 71 -19.31 15.74 7.40
CA GLY A 71 -19.96 16.61 6.41
C GLY A 71 -19.28 16.78 5.04
N GLU A 72 -17.95 16.76 4.89
CA GLU A 72 -17.34 16.84 3.55
C GLU A 72 -17.51 15.54 2.74
N GLN A 73 -17.49 14.41 3.43
CA GLN A 73 -17.85 13.11 2.86
C GLN A 73 -19.33 12.79 3.06
N GLY A 74 -20.00 13.40 4.06
CA GLY A 74 -21.45 13.42 4.28
C GLY A 74 -22.15 12.04 4.25
N LYS A 75 -22.34 11.51 3.04
CA LYS A 75 -22.91 10.18 2.74
C LYS A 75 -21.87 9.05 2.65
N ASP A 76 -20.60 9.38 2.48
CA ASP A 76 -19.49 8.44 2.25
C ASP A 76 -18.73 8.10 3.54
N ALA A 77 -18.98 8.83 4.63
CA ALA A 77 -18.36 8.58 5.92
C ALA A 77 -18.76 7.20 6.51
N PRO A 78 -17.88 6.55 7.30
CA PRO A 78 -18.24 5.35 8.06
C PRO A 78 -19.45 5.63 8.96
N ASP A 79 -20.38 4.67 9.02
CA ASP A 79 -21.55 4.76 9.90
C ASP A 79 -21.27 4.08 11.26
N GLU A 80 -22.33 3.78 12.03
CA GLU A 80 -22.22 3.14 13.35
C GLU A 80 -21.62 1.72 13.30
N ARG A 81 -21.59 1.08 12.12
CA ARG A 81 -20.85 -0.19 11.90
C ARG A 81 -19.34 0.03 11.92
N GLY A 82 -18.89 1.26 11.75
CA GLY A 82 -17.48 1.64 11.77
C GLY A 82 -16.76 1.28 10.48
N PHE A 83 -15.46 1.06 10.60
CA PHE A 83 -14.55 0.73 9.51
C PHE A 83 -13.54 -0.32 9.95
N VAL A 84 -12.95 -1.03 8.99
CA VAL A 84 -11.95 -2.07 9.23
C VAL A 84 -10.63 -1.67 8.61
N GLU A 85 -9.55 -1.76 9.38
CA GLU A 85 -8.20 -1.59 8.88
C GLU A 85 -7.85 -2.73 7.91
N VAL A 86 -7.37 -2.37 6.72
CA VAL A 86 -6.84 -3.29 5.72
C VAL A 86 -5.35 -3.54 5.95
N ARG A 87 -4.57 -2.47 6.22
CA ARG A 87 -3.14 -2.54 6.51
C ARG A 87 -2.65 -1.17 7.00
N THR A 88 -1.61 -1.16 7.82
CA THR A 88 -0.80 0.02 8.12
C THR A 88 0.66 -0.30 7.86
N GLU A 89 1.37 0.62 7.19
CA GLU A 89 2.80 0.50 6.93
C GLU A 89 3.32 1.83 6.35
N SER A 90 4.60 2.13 6.57
CA SER A 90 5.29 3.26 5.93
C SER A 90 4.56 4.63 6.08
N GLY A 91 3.92 4.86 7.23
CA GLY A 91 3.26 6.15 7.51
C GLY A 91 1.89 6.35 6.83
N SER A 92 1.28 5.27 6.32
CA SER A 92 -0.09 5.28 5.80
C SER A 92 -0.90 4.07 6.28
N SER A 93 -2.22 4.25 6.38
CA SER A 93 -3.16 3.22 6.78
C SER A 93 -4.33 3.15 5.80
N GLY A 94 -4.63 1.93 5.34
CA GLY A 94 -5.77 1.62 4.50
C GLY A 94 -6.96 1.14 5.31
N PHE A 95 -8.17 1.59 4.98
CA PHE A 95 -9.41 1.20 5.64
C PHE A 95 -10.52 0.88 4.64
N VAL A 96 -11.50 0.07 5.06
CA VAL A 96 -12.72 -0.21 4.31
C VAL A 96 -13.94 -0.16 5.20
N TRP A 97 -15.09 0.17 4.63
CA TRP A 97 -16.38 0.13 5.33
C TRP A 97 -17.55 0.04 4.35
N GLN A 98 -18.73 -0.27 4.91
CA GLN A 98 -20.00 -0.12 4.25
C GLN A 98 -20.70 1.15 4.76
N THR A 99 -21.12 2.01 3.85
CA THR A 99 -21.89 3.24 4.15
C THR A 99 -23.35 2.92 4.47
N ARG A 100 -24.08 3.87 5.07
CA ARG A 100 -25.50 3.72 5.43
C ARG A 100 -26.40 3.33 4.25
N ASP A 101 -26.06 3.74 3.03
CA ASP A 101 -26.79 3.36 1.81
C ASP A 101 -26.20 2.11 1.12
N ASP A 102 -25.44 1.30 1.85
CA ASP A 102 -24.85 0.01 1.48
C ASP A 102 -23.78 0.04 0.38
N ARG A 103 -23.22 1.21 0.07
CA ARG A 103 -22.06 1.32 -0.83
C ARG A 103 -20.78 0.95 -0.09
N PHE A 104 -19.90 0.23 -0.78
CA PHE A 104 -18.58 -0.11 -0.28
C PHE A 104 -17.61 1.05 -0.52
N CYS A 105 -16.85 1.41 0.51
CA CYS A 105 -15.86 2.47 0.47
C CYS A 105 -14.51 1.97 0.98
N ALA A 106 -13.46 2.63 0.51
CA ALA A 106 -12.10 2.43 0.97
C ALA A 106 -11.42 3.79 1.17
N ALA A 107 -10.52 3.85 2.14
CA ALA A 107 -9.66 4.99 2.39
C ALA A 107 -8.19 4.59 2.38
N ASP A 108 -7.35 5.50 1.91
CA ASP A 108 -5.92 5.55 2.20
C ASP A 108 -5.66 6.85 2.95
N VAL A 109 -5.14 6.75 4.16
CA VAL A 109 -4.99 7.88 5.10
C VAL A 109 -3.56 7.91 5.63
N GLY A 110 -2.84 8.98 5.35
CA GLY A 110 -1.45 9.18 5.79
C GLY A 110 -0.51 9.49 4.63
N GLY A 111 0.80 9.48 4.84
CA GLY A 111 1.77 9.73 3.77
C GLY A 111 1.67 11.12 3.10
N GLY A 112 1.07 12.10 3.76
CA GLY A 112 0.91 13.48 3.27
C GLY A 112 -0.35 13.77 2.47
N PHE A 113 -1.22 12.78 2.23
CA PHE A 113 -2.55 13.00 1.65
C PHE A 113 -3.57 12.01 2.24
N SER A 114 -4.85 12.20 1.98
CA SER A 114 -5.86 11.22 2.38
C SER A 114 -6.94 11.19 1.31
N VAL A 115 -7.34 9.99 0.91
CA VAL A 115 -8.31 9.79 -0.15
C VAL A 115 -9.34 8.78 0.30
N VAL A 116 -10.60 9.09 -0.01
CA VAL A 116 -11.70 8.14 0.10
C VAL A 116 -12.28 7.89 -1.28
N THR A 117 -12.52 6.62 -1.57
CA THR A 117 -13.18 6.18 -2.79
C THR A 117 -14.32 5.25 -2.43
N CYS A 118 -15.49 5.54 -2.98
CA CYS A 118 -16.68 4.73 -2.79
C CYS A 118 -17.19 4.23 -4.14
N LEU A 119 -17.72 3.01 -4.15
CA LEU A 119 -18.50 2.55 -5.29
C LEU A 119 -19.75 3.44 -5.45
N PRO A 120 -20.19 3.70 -6.69
CA PRO A 120 -21.32 4.60 -6.94
C PRO A 120 -22.67 4.01 -6.48
N HIS A 121 -22.76 2.69 -6.35
CA HIS A 121 -23.97 1.96 -5.98
C HIS A 121 -23.64 0.77 -5.06
N PRO A 122 -24.61 0.28 -4.28
CA PRO A 122 -24.46 -0.95 -3.51
C PRO A 122 -24.10 -2.12 -4.42
N ILE A 123 -23.33 -3.04 -3.87
CA ILE A 123 -22.90 -4.22 -4.61
C ILE A 123 -23.94 -5.30 -4.43
N PRO A 124 -24.68 -5.70 -5.48
CA PRO A 124 -25.72 -6.72 -5.34
C PRO A 124 -25.09 -8.04 -4.91
N LEU A 125 -25.70 -8.69 -3.91
CA LEU A 125 -25.35 -10.07 -3.54
C LEU A 125 -25.80 -11.02 -4.66
N ARG A 126 -24.86 -11.80 -5.19
CA ARG A 126 -25.18 -12.83 -6.19
C ARG A 126 -25.76 -14.06 -5.49
N LYS A 127 -26.76 -14.67 -6.10
CA LYS A 127 -27.38 -15.92 -5.58
C LYS A 127 -26.43 -17.12 -5.67
N ASP A 128 -25.53 -17.07 -6.64
CA ASP A 128 -24.57 -18.13 -6.94
C ASP A 128 -23.15 -17.68 -6.55
N PRO A 129 -22.26 -18.66 -6.27
CA PRO A 129 -20.81 -18.47 -6.20
C PRO A 129 -20.28 -17.41 -7.16
N HIS A 130 -19.70 -16.33 -6.62
CA HIS A 130 -19.21 -15.24 -7.45
C HIS A 130 -18.09 -14.44 -6.78
N ILE A 131 -17.21 -13.88 -7.61
CA ILE A 131 -16.15 -12.96 -7.19
C ILE A 131 -16.45 -11.59 -7.74
N THR A 132 -16.45 -10.58 -6.87
CA THR A 132 -16.65 -9.18 -7.23
C THR A 132 -15.42 -8.36 -6.90
N GLU A 133 -14.90 -7.64 -7.88
CA GLU A 133 -13.81 -6.68 -7.68
C GLU A 133 -14.35 -5.41 -7.02
N LEU A 134 -13.72 -5.00 -5.92
CA LEU A 134 -14.16 -3.83 -5.13
C LEU A 134 -13.29 -2.62 -5.42
N GLY A 135 -12.01 -2.84 -5.76
CA GLY A 135 -11.05 -1.79 -6.07
C GLY A 135 -9.68 -2.11 -5.50
N TYR A 136 -8.93 -1.06 -5.19
CA TYR A 136 -7.61 -1.16 -4.59
C TYR A 136 -7.37 -0.01 -3.61
N VAL A 137 -6.46 -0.23 -2.66
CA VAL A 137 -5.90 0.82 -1.80
C VAL A 137 -4.43 0.96 -2.19
N PRO A 138 -3.99 2.16 -2.65
CA PRO A 138 -2.65 2.34 -3.22
C PRO A 138 -1.54 2.40 -2.17
N SER A 139 -1.87 2.69 -0.92
CA SER A 139 -0.96 2.66 0.24
C SER A 139 -1.67 2.06 1.46
N PRO A 140 -0.94 1.44 2.41
CA PRO A 140 0.48 1.13 2.34
C PRO A 140 0.76 -0.11 1.47
N GLY A 141 1.49 0.10 0.37
CA GLY A 141 1.66 -0.91 -0.68
C GLY A 141 0.41 -1.13 -1.53
N TRP A 142 0.50 -2.02 -2.52
CA TRP A 142 -0.58 -2.24 -3.47
C TRP A 142 -1.54 -3.31 -2.94
N THR A 143 -2.70 -2.90 -2.43
CA THR A 143 -3.70 -3.84 -1.90
C THR A 143 -4.92 -3.93 -2.80
N VAL A 144 -5.24 -5.12 -3.30
CA VAL A 144 -6.45 -5.38 -4.09
C VAL A 144 -7.58 -5.84 -3.18
N LEU A 145 -8.74 -5.21 -3.31
CA LEU A 145 -9.96 -5.54 -2.57
C LEU A 145 -10.95 -6.28 -3.47
N PHE A 146 -11.44 -7.41 -3.00
CA PHE A 146 -12.42 -8.23 -3.71
C PHE A 146 -13.34 -8.95 -2.72
N ALA A 147 -14.53 -9.33 -3.17
CA ALA A 147 -15.51 -10.06 -2.40
C ALA A 147 -15.79 -11.44 -2.99
N ALA A 148 -16.02 -12.44 -2.15
CA ALA A 148 -16.53 -13.74 -2.53
C ALA A 148 -17.94 -13.96 -1.96
N ASP A 149 -18.89 -14.27 -2.84
CA ASP A 149 -20.27 -14.60 -2.48
C ASP A 149 -20.41 -16.11 -2.33
N HIS A 150 -20.99 -16.55 -1.21
CA HIS A 150 -21.30 -17.95 -0.91
C HIS A 150 -20.10 -18.92 -0.95
N GLN A 151 -18.87 -18.38 -0.86
CA GLN A 151 -17.63 -19.14 -0.90
C GLN A 151 -16.56 -18.48 -0.04
N GLU A 152 -15.56 -19.27 0.34
CA GLU A 152 -14.37 -18.79 1.04
C GLU A 152 -13.15 -18.90 0.14
N VAL A 153 -12.30 -17.88 0.14
CA VAL A 153 -10.94 -17.95 -0.44
C VAL A 153 -10.06 -18.77 0.49
N THR A 154 -9.38 -19.77 -0.07
CA THR A 154 -8.46 -20.65 0.67
C THR A 154 -7.00 -20.37 0.35
N SER A 155 -6.72 -19.89 -0.87
CA SER A 155 -5.39 -19.44 -1.27
C SER A 155 -5.47 -18.51 -2.49
N ALA A 156 -4.40 -17.78 -2.75
CA ALA A 156 -4.25 -17.01 -3.98
C ALA A 156 -2.82 -17.07 -4.50
N THR A 157 -2.69 -16.91 -5.82
CA THR A 157 -1.40 -16.88 -6.50
C THR A 157 -1.37 -15.81 -7.59
N CYS A 158 -0.20 -15.23 -7.81
CA CYS A 158 0.10 -14.33 -8.93
C CYS A 158 1.31 -14.91 -9.66
N ALA A 159 1.13 -15.30 -10.92
CA ALA A 159 2.17 -15.98 -11.72
C ALA A 159 2.78 -17.21 -11.00
N GLY A 160 1.94 -17.97 -10.28
CA GLY A 160 2.35 -19.15 -9.51
C GLY A 160 2.97 -18.86 -8.14
N ALA A 161 3.34 -17.61 -7.85
CA ALA A 161 3.82 -17.22 -6.53
C ALA A 161 2.63 -17.00 -5.56
N PRO A 162 2.69 -17.47 -4.30
CA PRO A 162 1.66 -17.20 -3.31
C PRO A 162 1.45 -15.71 -3.08
N VAL A 163 0.19 -15.31 -2.91
CA VAL A 163 -0.19 -13.95 -2.52
C VAL A 163 -0.84 -14.01 -1.15
N GLU A 164 -0.43 -13.12 -0.24
CA GLU A 164 -1.07 -12.99 1.05
C GLU A 164 -2.49 -12.45 0.86
N VAL A 165 -3.49 -13.21 1.32
CA VAL A 165 -4.90 -12.82 1.30
C VAL A 165 -5.44 -12.86 2.72
N ARG A 166 -5.98 -11.74 3.16
CA ARG A 166 -6.61 -11.61 4.47
C ARG A 166 -8.11 -11.39 4.33
N ARG A 167 -8.90 -12.08 5.15
CA ARG A 167 -10.32 -11.76 5.36
C ARG A 167 -10.40 -10.45 6.12
N VAL A 168 -11.08 -9.47 5.54
CA VAL A 168 -11.22 -8.12 6.11
C VAL A 168 -12.57 -7.97 6.77
N GLU A 169 -13.64 -8.35 6.07
CA GLU A 169 -15.00 -8.12 6.54
C GLU A 169 -15.94 -9.23 6.08
N THR A 170 -17.08 -9.35 6.77
CA THR A 170 -18.15 -10.27 6.42
C THR A 170 -19.45 -9.51 6.34
N LEU A 171 -20.06 -9.49 5.15
CA LEU A 171 -21.24 -8.72 4.83
C LEU A 171 -22.43 -9.64 4.57
N ASN A 172 -23.63 -9.05 4.55
CA ASN A 172 -24.87 -9.74 4.17
C ASN A 172 -25.12 -11.03 4.98
N GLU A 173 -24.99 -10.95 6.30
CA GLU A 173 -25.23 -12.09 7.23
C GLU A 173 -24.31 -13.30 6.95
N GLY A 174 -23.06 -13.07 6.56
CA GLY A 174 -22.13 -14.16 6.27
C GLY A 174 -22.10 -14.63 4.82
N ARG A 175 -22.98 -14.10 3.96
CA ARG A 175 -23.09 -14.55 2.57
C ARG A 175 -22.04 -13.96 1.65
N ARG A 176 -21.42 -12.85 2.05
CA ARG A 176 -20.31 -12.21 1.33
C ARG A 176 -19.12 -12.05 2.27
N ILE A 177 -17.94 -12.44 1.82
CA ILE A 177 -16.69 -12.20 2.54
C ILE A 177 -15.82 -11.27 1.71
N VAL A 178 -15.35 -10.19 2.33
CA VAL A 178 -14.42 -9.24 1.72
C VAL A 178 -12.99 -9.62 2.07
N TYR A 179 -12.14 -9.61 1.06
CA TYR A 179 -10.74 -9.98 1.14
C TYR A 179 -9.84 -8.84 0.66
N ALA A 180 -8.66 -8.76 1.26
CA ALA A 180 -7.55 -7.93 0.82
C ALA A 180 -6.39 -8.82 0.41
N ALA A 181 -5.93 -8.68 -0.84
CA ALA A 181 -4.71 -9.28 -1.34
C ALA A 181 -3.60 -8.24 -1.39
N HIS A 182 -2.53 -8.46 -0.64
CA HIS A 182 -1.43 -7.51 -0.55
C HIS A 182 -0.28 -7.85 -1.48
N PHE A 183 0.30 -6.83 -2.11
CA PHE A 183 1.49 -6.93 -2.93
C PHE A 183 2.54 -5.91 -2.46
N THR A 184 3.75 -6.41 -2.22
CA THR A 184 4.92 -5.60 -1.84
C THR A 184 5.41 -4.71 -2.98
N GLU A 185 5.15 -5.12 -4.23
CA GLU A 185 5.45 -4.37 -5.45
C GLU A 185 4.18 -4.21 -6.27
N ARG A 186 4.07 -3.12 -7.04
CA ARG A 186 2.93 -2.97 -7.96
C ARG A 186 2.94 -4.07 -9.02
N ARG A 187 1.79 -4.73 -9.21
CA ARG A 187 1.56 -5.82 -10.16
C ARG A 187 0.42 -5.46 -11.12
N LEU A 188 0.40 -6.11 -12.27
CA LEU A 188 -0.68 -6.03 -13.28
C LEU A 188 -1.17 -7.42 -13.64
N GLY A 189 -2.39 -7.59 -14.13
CA GLY A 189 -2.89 -8.86 -14.69
C GLY A 189 -3.93 -9.51 -13.78
N PHE A 190 -3.99 -10.84 -13.71
CA PHE A 190 -4.98 -11.50 -12.86
C PHE A 190 -4.32 -12.44 -11.85
N MET A 191 -4.65 -12.27 -10.57
CA MET A 191 -4.36 -13.32 -9.59
C MET A 191 -5.38 -14.44 -9.71
N THR A 192 -4.94 -15.68 -9.49
CA THR A 192 -5.82 -16.84 -9.38
C THR A 192 -6.12 -17.08 -7.91
N VAL A 193 -7.39 -17.12 -7.55
CA VAL A 193 -7.86 -17.44 -6.20
C VAL A 193 -8.48 -18.84 -6.20
N ALA A 194 -8.12 -19.65 -5.20
CA ALA A 194 -8.78 -20.91 -4.91
C ALA A 194 -9.93 -20.67 -3.94
N LEU A 195 -11.09 -21.25 -4.25
CA LEU A 195 -12.35 -21.02 -3.57
C LEU A 195 -12.91 -22.35 -3.05
N ARG A 196 -13.59 -22.29 -1.91
CA ARG A 196 -14.26 -23.44 -1.30
C ARG A 196 -15.71 -23.12 -0.95
N ARG A 197 -16.60 -24.06 -1.23
CA ARG A 197 -18.00 -24.07 -0.78
C ARG A 197 -18.36 -25.46 -0.25
N GLY A 198 -18.41 -25.60 1.07
CA GLY A 198 -18.53 -26.93 1.68
C GLY A 198 -17.35 -27.81 1.24
N THR A 199 -17.66 -28.91 0.53
CA THR A 199 -16.66 -29.84 -0.02
C THR A 199 -16.25 -29.52 -1.46
N ALA A 200 -16.94 -28.59 -2.15
CA ALA A 200 -16.62 -28.22 -3.52
C ALA A 200 -15.50 -27.17 -3.56
N SER A 201 -14.57 -27.34 -4.52
CA SER A 201 -13.48 -26.41 -4.79
C SER A 201 -13.61 -25.83 -6.19
N ALA A 202 -13.21 -24.57 -6.35
CA ALA A 202 -13.19 -23.87 -7.63
C ALA A 202 -12.00 -22.91 -7.71
N THR A 203 -11.73 -22.38 -8.89
CA THR A 203 -10.79 -21.28 -9.07
C THR A 203 -11.48 -20.11 -9.76
N ALA A 204 -11.03 -18.90 -9.44
CA ALA A 204 -11.46 -17.69 -10.10
C ALA A 204 -10.28 -16.76 -10.35
N ARG A 205 -10.48 -15.77 -11.22
CA ARG A 205 -9.51 -14.73 -11.51
C ARG A 205 -9.97 -13.42 -10.89
N VAL A 206 -9.06 -12.71 -10.25
CA VAL A 206 -9.28 -11.35 -9.73
C VAL A 206 -8.28 -10.44 -10.41
N ASN A 207 -8.76 -9.35 -11.00
CA ASN A 207 -7.91 -8.38 -11.65
C ASN A 207 -7.05 -7.62 -10.64
N VAL A 208 -5.79 -7.44 -11.00
CA VAL A 208 -4.79 -6.67 -10.28
C VAL A 208 -4.46 -5.47 -11.16
N ASN A 209 -5.15 -4.36 -10.93
CA ASN A 209 -5.09 -3.16 -11.78
C ASN A 209 -4.08 -2.13 -11.29
N GLY A 210 -2.81 -2.48 -11.17
CA GLY A 210 -1.76 -1.48 -11.01
C GLY A 210 -1.83 -0.40 -12.10
N VAL A 211 -1.47 0.84 -11.81
CA VAL A 211 -1.29 1.87 -12.86
C VAL A 211 0.02 1.62 -13.61
N VAL A 212 1.02 1.08 -12.92
CA VAL A 212 2.33 0.69 -13.45
C VAL A 212 2.79 -0.61 -12.76
N SER A 213 3.38 -1.53 -13.51
CA SER A 213 3.99 -2.74 -12.93
C SER A 213 5.41 -2.42 -12.47
N GLN A 214 5.74 -2.75 -11.23
CA GLN A 214 7.10 -2.66 -10.67
C GLN A 214 7.80 -4.01 -10.58
N GLY A 215 7.08 -5.12 -10.81
CA GLY A 215 7.70 -6.40 -11.13
C GLY A 215 6.79 -7.29 -11.97
N PRO A 216 6.90 -8.64 -11.91
CA PRO A 216 6.22 -9.54 -12.84
C PRO A 216 4.71 -9.33 -12.88
N ARG A 217 4.12 -9.43 -14.07
CA ARG A 217 2.65 -9.40 -14.21
C ARG A 217 2.09 -10.71 -13.68
N CYS A 218 0.94 -10.64 -13.01
CA CYS A 218 0.10 -11.81 -12.79
C CYS A 218 -0.40 -12.33 -14.16
N GLY A 219 -0.58 -13.65 -14.23
CA GLY A 219 -0.95 -14.35 -15.47
C GLY A 219 -2.35 -14.03 -15.96
#